data_AF-A0A2M8QW05-F1
#
_entry.id   AF-A0A2M8QW05-F1
#
_cell.length_a   1.000
_cell.length_b   1.000
_cell.length_c   1.000
_cell.angle_alpha   90.00
_cell.angle_beta   90.00
_cell.angle_gamma   90.00
#
_symmetry.space_group_name_H-M   'P 1'
#
loop_
_entity.id
_entity.type
_entity.pdbx_description
1 polymer ?
#
loop_
_entity_poly.entity_id
_entity_poly.type
_entity_poly.pdbx_seq_one_letter_code
_entity_poly.pdbx_strand_id
1 'polypeptide(L)'
;MGIGCTSPKVLDGDTLRCGFTRIRLSSIDAPELPGHCRPGRECTPGDPYASTDNLRSLVKGQPVECRQVDTDHYGRAVAQCSVHGRDLSCAQYQGGFAVMRYGFLSC
;
A
#
# COMPACT_ATOMS: atom_id res chain seq x y z
N MET A 1 12.35 10.73 4.69
CA MET A 1 11.78 11.25 5.95
C MET A 1 10.87 10.17 6.53
N GLY A 2 10.90 9.94 7.85
CA GLY A 2 10.01 8.97 8.49
C GLY A 2 8.61 9.53 8.68
N ILE A 3 7.58 8.72 8.43
CA ILE A 3 6.18 9.07 8.66
C ILE A 3 5.69 8.28 9.87
N GLY A 4 5.39 8.97 10.97
CA GLY A 4 4.82 8.34 12.15
C GLY A 4 3.39 7.85 11.87
N CYS A 5 3.14 6.55 11.99
CA CYS A 5 1.83 5.96 11.73
C CYS A 5 1.42 4.99 12.84
N THR A 6 0.94 5.53 13.96
CA THR A 6 0.52 4.74 15.12
C THR A 6 -0.90 4.17 15.00
N SER A 7 -1.74 4.74 14.13
CA SER A 7 -3.10 4.27 13.87
C SER A 7 -3.41 4.34 12.37
N PRO A 8 -2.86 3.40 11.57
CA PRO A 8 -3.10 3.34 10.14
C PRO A 8 -4.56 3.01 9.83
N LYS A 9 -5.18 3.79 8.94
CA LYS A 9 -6.42 3.39 8.28
C LYS A 9 -6.10 2.87 6.88
N VAL A 10 -6.44 1.60 6.62
CA VAL A 10 -6.35 1.03 5.26
C VAL A 10 -7.49 1.56 4.40
N LEU A 11 -7.14 2.12 3.24
CA LEU A 11 -8.11 2.61 2.25
C LEU A 11 -8.40 1.57 1.16
N ASP A 12 -7.35 0.91 0.66
CA ASP A 12 -7.39 -0.17 -0.34
C ASP A 12 -6.14 -1.06 -0.18
N GLY A 13 -5.87 -1.96 -1.12
CA GLY A 13 -4.77 -2.93 -1.06
C GLY A 13 -3.35 -2.34 -1.15
N ASP A 14 -3.17 -1.06 -1.47
CA ASP A 14 -1.84 -0.44 -1.48
C ASP A 14 -1.80 0.96 -0.84
N THR A 15 -2.90 1.42 -0.25
CA THR A 15 -3.00 2.76 0.33
C THR A 15 -3.37 2.75 1.81
N LEU A 16 -2.51 3.39 2.61
CA LEU A 16 -2.74 3.69 4.02
C LEU A 16 -3.04 5.18 4.22
N ARG A 17 -3.75 5.50 5.30
CA ARG A 17 -3.92 6.86 5.81
C ARG A 17 -3.44 6.93 7.25
N CYS A 18 -2.47 7.80 7.49
CA CYS A 18 -1.87 8.07 8.80
C CYS A 18 -2.19 9.53 9.17
N GLY A 19 -3.24 9.74 9.95
CA GLY A 19 -3.78 11.08 10.21
C GLY A 19 -4.26 11.78 8.93
N PHE A 20 -3.58 12.87 8.55
CA PHE A 20 -3.85 13.62 7.33
C PHE A 20 -3.06 13.13 6.11
N THR A 21 -2.04 12.31 6.32
CA THR A 21 -1.16 11.83 5.24
C THR A 21 -1.73 10.57 4.61
N ARG A 22 -1.94 10.60 3.29
CA ARG A 22 -2.16 9.39 2.49
C ARG A 22 -0.81 8.87 2.02
N ILE A 23 -0.59 7.57 2.23
CA ILE A 23 0.63 6.87 1.89
C ILE A 23 0.28 5.76 0.91
N ARG A 24 0.96 5.71 -0.22
CA ARG A 24 0.95 4.60 -1.16
C ARG A 24 2.15 3.71 -0.90
N LEU A 25 1.94 2.41 -0.78
CA LEU A 25 3.01 1.44 -0.66
C LEU A 25 3.90 1.46 -1.91
N SER A 26 5.21 1.48 -1.72
CA SER A 26 6.17 1.53 -2.82
C SER A 26 6.27 0.21 -3.58
N SER A 27 6.63 0.29 -4.86
CA SER A 27 7.02 -0.85 -5.70
C SER A 27 5.93 -1.90 -5.97
N ILE A 28 4.67 -1.63 -5.59
CA ILE A 28 3.52 -2.48 -5.91
C ILE A 28 2.35 -1.67 -6.48
N ASP A 29 1.41 -2.37 -7.09
CA ASP A 29 0.06 -1.89 -7.40
C ASP A 29 -0.93 -2.99 -6.98
N ALA A 30 -1.99 -2.62 -6.26
CA ALA A 30 -3.04 -3.55 -5.84
C ALA A 30 -4.26 -3.45 -6.77
N PRO A 31 -5.11 -4.50 -6.85
CA PRO A 31 -6.40 -4.41 -7.51
C PRO A 31 -7.23 -3.27 -6.90
N GLU A 32 -7.82 -2.43 -7.76
CA GLU A 32 -8.57 -1.26 -7.31
C GLU A 32 -10.01 -1.62 -6.96
N LEU A 33 -10.57 -0.95 -5.94
CA LEU A 33 -11.98 -1.10 -5.58
C LEU A 33 -12.91 -0.70 -6.74
N PRO A 34 -14.15 -1.22 -6.80
CA PRO A 34 -15.09 -0.89 -7.87
C PRO A 34 -15.27 0.61 -8.07
N GLY A 35 -15.16 1.06 -9.31
CA GLY A 35 -15.29 2.48 -9.69
C GLY A 35 -14.02 3.32 -9.52
N HIS A 36 -12.92 2.76 -9.01
CA HIS A 36 -11.65 3.49 -8.87
C HIS A 36 -10.74 3.33 -10.09
N CYS A 37 -10.93 2.25 -10.87
CA CYS A 37 -10.23 2.02 -12.12
C CYS A 37 -10.59 3.07 -13.17
N ARG A 38 -9.60 3.87 -13.57
CA ARG A 38 -9.79 4.94 -14.56
C ARG A 38 -10.05 4.37 -15.95
N PRO A 39 -10.98 4.95 -16.73
CA PRO A 39 -11.15 4.60 -18.13
C PRO A 39 -9.83 4.69 -18.90
N GLY A 40 -9.51 3.65 -19.67
CA GLY A 40 -8.28 3.56 -20.46
C GLY A 40 -7.02 3.13 -19.69
N ARG A 41 -7.10 2.87 -18.38
CA ARG A 41 -6.01 2.26 -17.61
C ARG A 41 -6.18 0.75 -17.55
N GLU A 42 -5.08 0.03 -17.76
CA GLU A 42 -4.99 -1.39 -17.38
C GLU A 42 -4.75 -1.50 -15.88
N CYS A 43 -5.84 -1.63 -15.14
CA CYS A 43 -5.80 -1.79 -13.69
C CYS A 43 -5.29 -3.18 -13.31
N THR A 44 -4.67 -3.25 -12.13
CA THR A 44 -4.12 -4.50 -11.63
C THR A 44 -5.25 -5.54 -11.45
N PRO A 45 -5.12 -6.75 -12.05
CA PRO A 45 -6.12 -7.80 -11.90
C PRO A 45 -6.06 -8.41 -10.50
N GLY A 46 -7.19 -8.91 -10.00
CA GLY A 46 -7.29 -9.61 -8.72
C GLY A 46 -8.55 -9.23 -7.95
N ASP A 47 -8.68 -9.75 -6.72
CA ASP A 47 -9.76 -9.39 -5.81
C ASP A 47 -9.36 -8.18 -4.95
N PRO A 48 -9.97 -7.00 -5.17
CA PRO A 48 -9.62 -5.79 -4.44
C PRO A 48 -10.03 -5.85 -2.97
N TYR A 49 -11.06 -6.61 -2.62
CA TYR A 49 -11.50 -6.78 -1.25
C TYR A 49 -10.54 -7.68 -0.48
N ALA A 50 -10.17 -8.83 -1.06
CA ALA A 50 -9.16 -9.71 -0.46
C ALA A 50 -7.82 -8.99 -0.28
N SER A 51 -7.41 -8.18 -1.27
CA SER A 51 -6.18 -7.38 -1.17
C SER A 51 -6.25 -6.36 -0.04
N THR A 52 -7.37 -5.64 0.08
CA THR A 52 -7.60 -4.66 1.14
C THR A 52 -7.63 -5.33 2.52
N ASP A 53 -8.29 -6.49 2.64
CA ASP A 53 -8.43 -7.22 3.90
C ASP A 53 -7.11 -7.85 4.35
N ASN A 54 -6.28 -8.33 3.42
CA ASN A 54 -4.93 -8.77 3.76
C ASN A 54 -4.12 -7.60 4.34
N LEU A 55 -4.14 -6.42 3.72
CA LEU A 55 -3.44 -5.25 4.26
C LEU A 55 -3.98 -4.83 5.64
N ARG A 56 -5.31 -4.87 5.85
CA ARG A 56 -5.92 -4.66 7.18
C ARG A 56 -5.41 -5.66 8.21
N SER A 57 -5.28 -6.93 7.84
CA SER A 57 -4.79 -7.98 8.72
C SER A 57 -3.33 -7.77 9.13
N LEU A 58 -2.50 -7.26 8.20
CA LEU A 58 -1.08 -6.98 8.44
C LEU A 58 -0.88 -5.80 9.40
N VAL A 59 -1.71 -4.76 9.29
CA VAL A 59 -1.57 -3.54 10.10
C VAL A 59 -2.35 -3.56 11.42
N LYS A 60 -3.22 -4.55 11.64
CA LYS A 60 -4.21 -4.74 12.73
C LYS A 60 -3.92 -4.02 14.07
N GLY A 61 -4.09 -2.69 14.08
CA GLY A 61 -3.86 -1.83 15.26
C GLY A 61 -2.39 -1.70 15.71
N GLN A 62 -1.44 -2.14 14.89
CA GLN A 62 -0.02 -2.04 15.17
C GLN A 62 0.55 -0.72 14.63
N PRO A 63 1.58 -0.14 15.27
CA PRO A 63 2.34 0.93 14.67
C PRO A 63 2.95 0.47 13.33
N VAL A 64 2.80 1.31 12.31
CA VAL A 64 3.44 1.12 11.00
C VAL A 64 4.59 2.11 10.90
N GLU A 65 5.76 1.60 10.56
CA GLU A 65 6.94 2.40 10.29
C GLU A 65 7.02 2.63 8.77
N CYS A 66 6.79 3.87 8.34
CA CYS A 66 6.87 4.24 6.94
C CYS A 66 8.06 5.17 6.68
N ARG A 67 8.88 4.83 5.69
CA ARG A 67 9.94 5.69 5.16
C ARG A 67 9.54 6.14 3.76
N GLN A 68 9.26 7.43 3.62
CA GLN A 68 8.94 8.00 2.32
C GLN A 68 10.16 7.91 1.40
N VAL A 69 9.92 7.38 0.20
CA VAL A 69 10.92 7.22 -0.87
C VAL A 69 10.64 8.11 -2.07
N ASP A 70 9.39 8.53 -2.27
CA ASP A 70 8.99 9.41 -3.36
C ASP A 70 7.67 10.15 -3.02
N THR A 71 7.24 11.02 -3.92
CA THR A 71 5.90 11.64 -3.93
C THR A 71 5.30 11.44 -5.30
N ASP A 72 4.12 10.82 -5.39
CA ASP A 72 3.48 10.60 -6.68
C ASP A 72 2.90 11.91 -7.25
N HIS A 73 2.48 11.87 -8.52
CA HIS A 73 1.98 13.05 -9.21
C HIS A 73 0.63 13.58 -8.67
N TYR A 74 -0.03 12.85 -7.76
CA TYR A 74 -1.22 13.30 -7.04
C TYR A 74 -0.88 13.93 -5.68
N GLY A 75 0.42 14.04 -5.34
CA GLY A 75 0.89 14.56 -4.07
C GLY A 75 0.81 13.57 -2.92
N ARG A 76 0.62 12.26 -3.18
CA ARG A 76 0.64 11.23 -2.12
C ARG A 76 2.09 10.85 -1.81
N ALA A 77 2.38 10.63 -0.54
CA ALA A 77 3.66 10.05 -0.15
C ALA A 77 3.73 8.60 -0.67
N VAL A 78 4.80 8.26 -1.38
CA VAL A 78 5.13 6.87 -1.73
C VAL A 78 6.17 6.39 -0.73
N ALA A 79 5.90 5.30 -0.01
CA ALA A 79 6.74 4.87 1.10
C ALA A 79 6.91 3.36 1.16
N GLN A 80 8.10 2.96 1.63
CA GLN A 80 8.30 1.62 2.18
C GLN A 80 7.73 1.62 3.59
N CYS A 81 6.81 0.70 3.88
CA CYS A 81 6.16 0.61 5.16
C CYS A 81 6.30 -0.79 5.73
N SER A 82 6.52 -0.89 7.04
CA SER A 82 6.68 -2.16 7.73
C SER A 82 5.95 -2.19 9.07
N VAL A 83 5.62 -3.40 9.52
CA VAL A 83 5.12 -3.69 10.86
C VAL A 83 6.03 -4.74 11.47
N HIS A 84 6.67 -4.43 12.61
CA HIS A 84 7.63 -5.33 13.26
C HIS A 84 8.73 -5.86 12.32
N GLY A 85 9.23 -5.00 11.44
CA GLY A 85 10.26 -5.34 10.43
C GLY A 85 9.75 -6.09 9.20
N ARG A 86 8.47 -6.47 9.14
CA ARG A 86 7.85 -7.08 7.95
C ARG A 86 7.38 -6.01 6.97
N ASP A 87 7.97 -5.98 5.78
CA ASP A 87 7.57 -5.05 4.70
C ASP A 87 6.16 -5.39 4.18
N LEU A 88 5.29 -4.39 4.15
CA LEU A 88 3.88 -4.53 3.77
C LEU A 88 3.71 -4.76 2.26
N SER A 89 4.58 -4.16 1.43
CA SER A 89 4.57 -4.33 -0.02
C SER A 89 4.99 -5.76 -0.37
N CYS A 90 6.02 -6.28 0.30
CA CYS A 90 6.43 -7.68 0.20
C CYS A 90 5.33 -8.64 0.62
N ALA A 91 4.68 -8.37 1.76
CA ALA A 91 3.60 -9.22 2.24
C ALA A 91 2.40 -9.24 1.28
N GLN A 92 2.05 -8.11 0.66
CA GLN A 92 1.01 -8.06 -0.37
C GLN A 92 1.41 -8.82 -1.64
N TYR A 93 2.64 -8.60 -2.12
CA TYR A 93 3.14 -9.25 -3.33
C TYR A 93 3.25 -10.77 -3.18
N GLN A 94 3.91 -11.24 -2.11
CA GLN A 94 4.09 -12.67 -1.83
C GLN A 94 2.76 -13.39 -1.55
N GLY A 95 1.75 -12.68 -1.04
CA GLY A 95 0.41 -13.21 -0.84
C GLY A 95 -0.46 -13.25 -2.11
N GLY A 96 0.02 -12.73 -3.24
CA GLY A 96 -0.77 -12.64 -4.48
C GLY A 96 -1.84 -11.55 -4.46
N PHE A 97 -1.73 -10.59 -3.54
CA PHE A 97 -2.70 -9.50 -3.36
C PHE A 97 -2.33 -8.21 -4.09
N ALA A 98 -1.11 -8.15 -4.64
CA ALA A 98 -0.61 -7.04 -5.43
C ALA A 98 0.42 -7.56 -6.43
N VAL A 99 0.69 -6.77 -7.47
CA VAL A 99 1.77 -7.03 -8.44
C VAL A 99 2.91 -6.04 -8.23
N MET A 100 4.13 -6.45 -8.56
CA MET A 100 5.26 -5.52 -8.60
C MET A 100 5.04 -4.49 -9.70
N ARG A 101 5.15 -3.20 -9.38
CA ARG A 101 4.96 -2.09 -10.34
C ARG A 101 5.71 -0.85 -9.87
N TYR A 102 6.13 0.01 -10.80
CA TYR A 102 6.71 1.34 -10.53
C TYR A 102 8.07 1.35 -9.79
N GLY A 103 8.70 0.20 -9.55
CA GLY A 103 9.98 0.13 -8.88
C GLY A 103 10.43 -1.31 -8.59
N PHE A 104 11.63 -1.43 -8.01
CA PHE A 104 12.15 -2.70 -7.53
C PHE A 104 11.63 -3.00 -6.12
N LEU A 105 11.28 -4.26 -5.85
CA LEU A 105 10.88 -4.74 -4.54
C LEU A 105 11.79 -5.91 -4.16
N SER A 106 12.46 -5.79 -3.00
CA SER A 106 13.26 -6.87 -2.41
C SER A 106 12.56 -7.35 -1.15
N CYS A 107 12.24 -8.64 -1.15
CA CYS A 107 11.75 -9.42 -0.03
C CYS A 107 12.78 -10.51 0.25
#